data_AF-A0A2G9TAG1-F1
#
_entry.id   AF-A0A2G9TAG1-F1
#
_cell.length_a   1.000
_cell.length_b   1.000
_cell.length_c   1.000
_cell.angle_alpha   90.00
_cell.angle_beta   90.00
_cell.angle_gamma   90.00
#
_symmetry.space_group_name_H-M   'P 1'
#
loop_
_entity.id
_entity.type
_entity.pdbx_description
1 polymer ?
#
loop_
_entity_poly.entity_id
_entity_poly.type
_entity_poly.pdbx_seq_one_letter_code
_entity_poly.pdbx_strand_id
1 'polypeptide(L)'
;ATSDPATSREVAVRRARQLERFIKRVIQHPRLRIDCDVRDFLTMEVFSKMAFHMEEGDRWFEQTQSHVDELDESLRRLLHLSETLTATRKELGVAQESMSKGLSMLASCEESTALARALSHLTETEENAAALWTKQSEMDAIRFSECLSEYVGLVGSVKELFAERVRVWQTWQTAQQNLARKREQKAR
;
A
#
# COMPACT_ATOMS: atom_id res chain seq x y z
N ALA A 1 7.24 -15.14 -22.54
CA ALA A 1 6.27 -14.04 -22.42
C ALA A 1 7.06 -12.75 -22.29
N THR A 2 7.19 -12.00 -23.39
CA THR A 2 7.84 -10.68 -23.41
C THR A 2 6.88 -9.68 -22.76
N SER A 3 7.22 -9.15 -21.59
CA SER A 3 6.43 -8.11 -20.94
C SER A 3 6.38 -6.87 -21.84
N ASP A 4 5.18 -6.36 -22.09
CA ASP A 4 4.95 -5.12 -22.83
C ASP A 4 5.73 -3.95 -22.18
N PRO A 5 6.55 -3.19 -22.94
CA PRO A 5 7.27 -2.03 -22.44
C PRO A 5 6.40 -1.03 -21.66
N ALA A 6 5.12 -0.88 -22.03
CA ALA A 6 4.17 -0.02 -21.35
C ALA A 6 3.86 -0.51 -19.92
N THR A 7 3.64 -1.82 -19.76
CA THR A 7 3.42 -2.46 -18.45
C THR A 7 4.68 -2.36 -17.57
N SER A 8 5.88 -2.54 -18.15
CA SER A 8 7.14 -2.38 -17.42
C SER A 8 7.33 -0.95 -16.91
N ARG A 9 6.95 0.05 -17.70
CA ARG A 9 6.99 1.46 -17.31
C ARG A 9 6.00 1.76 -16.19
N GLU A 10 4.78 1.25 -16.26
CA GLU A 10 3.76 1.44 -15.23
C GLU A 10 4.19 0.83 -13.88
N VAL A 11 4.73 -0.39 -13.91
CA VAL A 11 5.30 -1.06 -12.72
C VAL A 11 6.45 -0.25 -12.14
N ALA A 12 7.36 0.26 -12.98
CA ALA A 12 8.47 1.09 -12.53
C ALA A 12 8.01 2.40 -11.89
N VAL A 13 7.00 3.07 -12.47
CA VAL A 13 6.42 4.30 -11.92
C VAL A 13 5.71 4.03 -10.59
N ARG A 14 4.92 2.96 -10.50
CA ARG A 14 4.27 2.55 -9.24
C ARG A 14 5.32 2.26 -8.16
N ARG A 15 6.39 1.54 -8.50
CA ARG A 15 7.50 1.26 -7.59
C ARG A 15 8.24 2.53 -7.15
N ALA A 16 8.44 3.50 -8.05
CA ALA A 16 9.06 4.77 -7.72
C ALA A 16 8.23 5.58 -6.71
N ARG A 17 6.91 5.67 -6.91
CA ARG A 17 5.99 6.35 -5.96
C ARG A 17 6.00 5.68 -4.59
N GLN A 18 5.96 4.35 -4.56
CA GLN A 18 6.04 3.57 -3.32
C GLN A 18 7.36 3.83 -2.59
N LEU A 19 8.48 3.83 -3.30
CA LEU A 19 9.80 4.07 -2.72
C LEU A 19 9.92 5.51 -2.19
N GLU A 20 9.39 6.49 -2.90
CA GLU A 20 9.38 7.88 -2.45
C GLU A 20 8.59 8.05 -1.15
N ARG A 21 7.37 7.49 -1.08
CA ARG A 21 6.54 7.51 0.13
C ARG A 21 7.18 6.74 1.28
N PHE A 22 7.86 5.63 0.99
CA PHE A 22 8.63 4.85 1.96
C PHE A 22 9.79 5.67 2.54
N ILE A 23 10.66 6.23 1.69
CA ILE A 23 11.81 7.03 2.14
C ILE A 23 11.35 8.25 2.94
N LYS A 24 10.28 8.94 2.49
CA LYS A 24 9.67 10.06 3.24
C LYS A 24 9.24 9.66 4.65
N ARG A 25 8.67 8.48 4.84
CA ARG A 25 8.32 7.95 6.17
C ARG A 25 9.55 7.65 7.01
N VAL A 26 10.55 6.99 6.41
CA VAL A 26 11.79 6.62 7.10
C VAL A 26 12.52 7.86 7.64
N ILE A 27 12.69 8.90 6.82
CA ILE A 27 13.40 10.13 7.22
C ILE A 27 12.61 11.00 8.22
N GLN A 28 11.29 10.83 8.32
CA GLN A 28 10.46 11.54 9.30
C GLN A 28 10.43 10.83 10.67
N HIS A 29 10.82 9.56 10.74
CA HIS A 29 10.75 8.79 11.97
C HIS A 29 11.93 9.10 12.92
N PRO A 30 11.70 9.52 14.18
CA PRO A 30 12.76 10.01 15.08
C PRO A 30 13.91 9.03 15.33
N ARG A 31 13.62 7.72 15.36
CA ARG A 31 14.64 6.68 15.56
C ARG A 31 15.29 6.19 14.26
N LEU A 32 14.56 6.21 13.13
CA LEU A 32 15.11 5.70 11.87
C LEU A 32 15.92 6.77 11.14
N ARG A 33 15.60 8.06 11.35
CA ARG A 33 16.40 9.17 10.81
C ARG A 33 17.84 9.20 11.36
N ILE A 34 18.03 8.70 12.58
CA ILE A 34 19.35 8.61 13.23
C ILE A 34 19.97 7.22 13.12
N ASP A 35 19.25 6.26 12.53
CA ASP A 35 19.74 4.91 12.30
C ASP A 35 20.92 4.96 11.33
N CYS A 36 21.98 4.22 11.65
CA CYS A 36 23.19 4.20 10.85
C CYS A 36 22.91 3.66 9.46
N ASP A 37 22.27 2.50 9.33
CA ASP A 37 22.05 1.86 8.03
C ASP A 37 21.21 2.76 7.10
N VAL A 38 20.23 3.51 7.64
CA VAL A 38 19.43 4.49 6.89
C VAL A 38 20.25 5.72 6.47
N ARG A 39 21.06 6.26 7.39
CA ARG A 39 21.95 7.38 7.06
C ARG A 39 22.97 6.94 6.02
N ASP A 40 23.60 5.80 6.19
CA ASP A 40 24.63 5.24 5.33
C ASP A 40 24.07 4.93 3.93
N PHE A 41 22.82 4.44 3.86
CA PHE A 41 22.11 4.27 2.59
C PHE A 41 21.84 5.60 1.87
N LEU A 42 21.54 6.67 2.61
CA LEU A 42 21.23 8.00 2.06
C LEU A 42 22.46 8.89 1.85
N THR A 43 23.56 8.65 2.57
CA THR A 43 24.74 9.53 2.62
C THR A 43 26.06 8.83 2.35
N MET A 44 26.08 7.52 2.07
CA MET A 44 27.28 6.69 1.86
C MET A 44 28.37 6.93 2.92
N GLU A 45 28.24 6.35 4.13
CA GLU A 45 29.40 6.07 5.02
C GLU A 45 28.98 5.31 6.29
N VAL A 46 29.57 4.14 6.54
CA VAL A 46 29.19 3.13 7.58
C VAL A 46 29.48 3.58 9.02
N PHE A 47 28.56 3.46 10.01
CA PHE A 47 28.94 3.26 11.44
C PHE A 47 27.86 2.72 12.43
N SER A 48 28.24 1.65 13.16
CA SER A 48 27.58 0.76 14.16
C SER A 48 26.54 1.22 15.23
N LYS A 49 25.74 0.20 15.64
CA LYS A 49 24.61 0.11 16.61
C LYS A 49 24.94 0.09 18.12
N MET A 50 23.94 0.46 18.95
CA MET A 50 23.69 -0.06 20.32
C MET A 50 22.18 -0.12 20.64
N ALA A 51 21.73 -1.12 21.43
CA ALA A 51 20.33 -1.31 21.86
C ALA A 51 20.22 -1.59 23.38
N PHE A 52 19.10 -1.16 23.99
CA PHE A 52 18.78 -1.27 25.41
C PHE A 52 17.77 -2.40 25.73
N HIS A 53 17.81 -2.86 26.98
CA HIS A 53 17.05 -3.97 27.58
C HIS A 53 15.63 -3.54 28.01
N MET A 54 14.64 -4.42 27.87
CA MET A 54 13.27 -4.23 28.38
C MET A 54 12.87 -5.41 29.26
N GLU A 55 12.34 -5.15 30.45
CA GLU A 55 11.80 -6.16 31.38
C GLU A 55 10.35 -6.52 31.05
N GLU A 56 9.97 -7.75 31.42
CA GLU A 56 8.85 -8.46 30.85
C GLU A 56 7.70 -8.70 31.82
N GLY A 57 6.51 -8.67 31.21
CA GLY A 57 5.17 -8.82 31.77
C GLY A 57 4.21 -8.09 30.83
N ASP A 58 4.37 -8.26 29.52
CA ASP A 58 3.96 -7.24 28.54
C ASP A 58 2.51 -7.47 28.04
N ARG A 59 1.52 -7.26 28.94
CA ARG A 59 0.10 -7.15 28.55
C ARG A 59 -0.11 -6.13 27.42
N TRP A 60 0.73 -5.10 27.37
CA TRP A 60 0.70 -4.13 26.30
C TRP A 60 1.09 -4.75 24.96
N PHE A 61 2.05 -5.68 24.92
CA PHE A 61 2.41 -6.40 23.69
C PHE A 61 1.27 -7.27 23.17
N GLU A 62 0.63 -8.05 24.03
CA GLU A 62 -0.52 -8.88 23.63
C GLU A 62 -1.67 -8.02 23.08
N GLN A 63 -1.99 -6.91 23.76
CA GLN A 63 -3.00 -5.96 23.31
C GLN A 63 -2.60 -5.28 21.99
N THR A 64 -1.35 -4.85 21.87
CA THR A 64 -0.83 -4.19 20.67
C THR A 64 -0.78 -5.16 19.49
N GLN A 65 -0.40 -6.41 19.72
CA GLN A 65 -0.41 -7.46 18.71
C GLN A 65 -1.83 -7.73 18.21
N SER A 66 -2.81 -7.89 19.12
CA SER A 66 -4.23 -8.01 18.77
C SER A 66 -4.71 -6.82 17.94
N HIS A 67 -4.38 -5.60 18.38
CA HIS A 67 -4.78 -4.38 17.67
C HIS A 67 -4.14 -4.27 16.28
N VAL A 68 -2.87 -4.67 16.14
CA VAL A 68 -2.16 -4.70 14.85
C VAL A 68 -2.77 -5.74 13.91
N ASP A 69 -3.21 -6.89 14.42
CA ASP A 69 -3.90 -7.92 13.63
C ASP A 69 -5.30 -7.45 13.17
N GLU A 70 -6.07 -6.83 14.06
CA GLU A 70 -7.37 -6.23 13.71
C GLU A 70 -7.23 -5.11 12.67
N LEU A 71 -6.18 -4.30 12.78
CA LEU A 71 -5.85 -3.24 11.83
C LEU A 71 -5.44 -3.82 10.47
N ASP A 72 -4.60 -4.87 10.43
CA ASP A 72 -4.21 -5.59 9.21
C ASP A 72 -5.45 -6.12 8.49
N GLU A 73 -6.35 -6.78 9.21
CA GLU A 73 -7.58 -7.33 8.63
C GLU A 73 -8.49 -6.22 8.06
N SER A 74 -8.69 -5.15 8.84
CA SER A 74 -9.51 -4.00 8.44
C SER A 74 -8.93 -3.29 7.22
N LEU A 75 -7.61 -3.10 7.17
CA LEU A 75 -6.92 -2.46 6.04
C LEU A 75 -6.97 -3.33 4.78
N ARG A 76 -6.83 -4.66 4.90
CA ARG A 76 -6.97 -5.58 3.76
C ARG A 76 -8.39 -5.57 3.21
N ARG A 77 -9.40 -5.57 4.08
CA ARG A 77 -10.81 -5.43 3.67
C ARG A 77 -11.04 -4.10 2.94
N LEU A 78 -10.53 -3.00 3.48
CA LEU A 78 -10.66 -1.68 2.86
C LEU A 78 -9.92 -1.58 1.51
N LEU A 79 -8.71 -2.17 1.41
CA LEU A 79 -7.96 -2.26 0.16
C LEU A 79 -8.77 -2.98 -0.91
N HIS A 80 -9.33 -4.15 -0.59
CA HIS A 80 -10.14 -4.92 -1.52
C HIS A 80 -11.38 -4.14 -2.01
N LEU A 81 -12.08 -3.46 -1.10
CA LEU A 81 -13.21 -2.60 -1.47
C LEU A 81 -12.79 -1.43 -2.37
N SER A 82 -11.63 -0.83 -2.10
CA SER A 82 -11.06 0.25 -2.92
C SER A 82 -10.66 -0.22 -4.32
N GLU A 83 -10.07 -1.41 -4.44
CA GLU A 83 -9.72 -2.00 -5.73
C GLU A 83 -10.98 -2.32 -6.55
N THR A 84 -12.01 -2.88 -5.91
CA THR A 84 -13.31 -3.16 -6.54
C THR A 84 -13.99 -1.88 -7.01
N LEU A 85 -13.98 -0.83 -6.19
CA LEU A 85 -14.51 0.48 -6.55
C LEU A 85 -13.80 1.08 -7.77
N THR A 86 -12.48 0.92 -7.83
CA THR A 86 -11.68 1.40 -8.96
C THR A 86 -11.99 0.61 -10.24
N ALA A 87 -12.09 -0.72 -10.13
CA ALA A 87 -12.43 -1.59 -11.26
C ALA A 87 -13.81 -1.26 -11.84
N THR A 88 -14.83 -1.18 -10.99
CA THR A 88 -16.21 -0.84 -11.40
C THR A 88 -16.32 0.55 -12.04
N ARG A 89 -15.60 1.56 -11.53
CA ARG A 89 -15.55 2.89 -12.17
C ARG A 89 -14.90 2.87 -13.55
N LYS A 90 -13.85 2.05 -13.72
CA LYS A 90 -13.20 1.89 -15.01
C LYS A 90 -14.14 1.23 -16.03
N GLU A 91 -14.87 0.20 -15.61
CA GLU A 91 -15.90 -0.45 -16.43
C GLU A 91 -17.02 0.53 -16.82
N LEU A 92 -17.47 1.39 -15.88
CA LEU A 92 -18.45 2.43 -16.16
C LEU A 92 -17.96 3.42 -17.22
N GLY A 93 -16.70 3.87 -17.12
CA GLY A 93 -16.09 4.75 -18.12
C GLY A 93 -16.09 4.14 -19.53
N VAL A 94 -15.71 2.85 -19.63
CA VAL A 94 -15.72 2.11 -20.91
C VAL A 94 -17.15 1.95 -21.45
N ALA A 95 -18.12 1.63 -20.59
CA ALA A 95 -19.52 1.49 -20.98
C ALA A 95 -20.09 2.81 -21.50
N GLN A 96 -19.79 3.94 -20.86
CA GLN A 96 -20.22 5.26 -21.34
C GLN A 96 -19.54 5.66 -22.65
N GLU A 97 -18.27 5.32 -22.87
CA GLU A 97 -17.62 5.54 -24.17
C GLU A 97 -18.30 4.72 -25.29
N SER A 98 -18.72 3.49 -24.99
CA SER A 98 -19.51 2.70 -25.96
C SER A 98 -20.89 3.30 -26.20
N MET A 99 -21.53 3.84 -25.17
CA MET A 99 -22.82 4.52 -25.27
C MET A 99 -22.72 5.79 -26.11
N SER A 100 -21.70 6.63 -25.91
CA SER A 100 -21.50 7.85 -26.67
C SER A 100 -21.29 7.56 -28.16
N LYS A 101 -20.50 6.53 -28.51
CA LYS A 101 -20.36 6.07 -29.90
C LYS A 101 -21.71 5.67 -30.52
N GLY A 102 -22.55 4.96 -29.76
CA GLY A 102 -23.90 4.62 -30.18
C GLY A 102 -24.79 5.84 -30.41
N LEU A 103 -24.74 6.83 -29.52
CA LEU A 103 -25.46 8.10 -29.68
C LEU A 103 -24.99 8.88 -30.91
N SER A 104 -23.68 8.90 -31.18
CA SER A 104 -23.10 9.53 -32.37
C SER A 104 -23.63 8.90 -33.66
N MET A 105 -23.67 7.57 -33.71
CA MET A 105 -24.23 6.84 -34.84
C MET A 105 -25.72 7.15 -35.03
N LEU A 106 -26.51 7.19 -33.95
CA LEU A 106 -27.92 7.57 -34.02
C LEU A 106 -28.10 9.00 -34.53
N ALA A 107 -27.29 9.95 -34.05
CA ALA A 107 -27.31 11.33 -34.53
C ALA A 107 -27.04 11.42 -36.04
N SER A 108 -26.16 10.56 -36.57
CA SER A 108 -25.82 10.53 -38.00
C SER A 108 -26.92 9.98 -38.90
N CYS A 109 -27.78 9.11 -38.37
CA CYS A 109 -28.91 8.52 -39.09
C CYS A 109 -30.20 9.33 -38.95
N GLU A 110 -30.21 10.35 -38.09
CA GLU A 110 -31.40 11.11 -37.75
C GLU A 110 -31.73 12.16 -38.83
N GLU A 111 -32.95 12.09 -39.38
CA GLU A 111 -33.41 13.00 -40.43
C GLU A 111 -33.79 14.37 -39.87
N SER A 112 -34.33 14.42 -38.64
CA SER A 112 -34.68 15.67 -38.00
C SER A 112 -33.42 16.43 -37.55
N THR A 113 -33.10 17.52 -38.23
CA THR A 113 -31.94 18.36 -37.90
C THR A 113 -31.93 18.85 -36.46
N ALA A 114 -33.09 19.08 -35.85
CA ALA A 114 -33.18 19.49 -34.45
C ALA A 114 -32.82 18.34 -33.50
N LEU A 115 -33.31 17.13 -33.78
CA LEU A 115 -33.03 15.94 -32.97
C LEU A 115 -31.58 15.46 -33.17
N ALA A 116 -31.06 15.45 -34.40
CA ALA A 116 -29.66 15.14 -34.69
C ALA A 116 -28.69 16.04 -33.91
N ARG A 117 -28.99 17.35 -33.83
CA ARG A 117 -28.22 18.29 -32.99
C ARG A 117 -28.33 17.98 -31.51
N ALA A 118 -29.52 17.68 -30.99
CA ALA A 118 -29.70 17.31 -29.59
C ALA A 118 -28.91 16.02 -29.23
N LEU A 119 -28.96 15.01 -30.09
CA LEU A 119 -28.18 13.77 -29.94
C LEU A 119 -26.67 14.01 -30.02
N SER A 120 -26.22 14.93 -30.88
CA SER A 120 -24.81 15.31 -30.97
C SER A 120 -24.31 15.98 -29.68
N HIS A 121 -25.10 16.89 -29.11
CA HIS A 121 -24.78 17.50 -27.80
C HIS A 121 -24.79 16.49 -26.65
N LEU A 122 -25.74 15.53 -26.68
CA LEU A 122 -25.76 14.44 -25.71
C LEU A 122 -24.53 13.55 -25.85
N THR A 123 -24.13 13.23 -27.08
CA THR A 123 -22.90 12.48 -27.38
C THR A 123 -21.68 13.15 -26.76
N GLU A 124 -21.49 14.45 -27.01
CA GLU A 124 -20.38 15.23 -26.44
C GLU A 124 -20.40 15.24 -24.90
N THR A 125 -21.60 15.32 -24.30
CA THR A 125 -21.75 15.28 -22.83
C THR A 125 -21.35 13.92 -22.27
N GLU A 126 -21.76 12.82 -22.91
CA GLU A 126 -21.41 11.46 -22.50
C GLU A 126 -19.93 11.15 -22.72
N GLU A 127 -19.30 11.65 -23.79
CA GLU A 127 -17.85 11.54 -24.00
C GLU A 127 -17.07 12.24 -22.89
N ASN A 128 -17.49 13.46 -22.52
CA ASN A 128 -16.90 14.20 -21.42
C ASN A 128 -17.06 13.46 -20.08
N ALA A 129 -18.24 12.88 -19.83
CA ALA A 129 -18.48 12.07 -18.64
C ALA A 129 -17.59 10.82 -18.60
N ALA A 130 -17.47 10.08 -19.71
CA ALA A 130 -16.60 8.91 -19.81
C ALA A 130 -15.12 9.24 -19.53
N ALA A 131 -14.63 10.36 -20.05
CA ALA A 131 -13.28 10.85 -19.78
C ALA A 131 -13.08 11.18 -18.30
N LEU A 132 -14.07 11.81 -17.65
CA LEU A 132 -14.04 12.11 -16.21
C LEU A 132 -14.00 10.84 -15.37
N TRP A 133 -14.81 9.82 -15.69
CA TRP A 133 -14.81 8.55 -14.95
C TRP A 133 -13.49 7.81 -15.08
N THR A 134 -12.91 7.80 -16.28
CA THR A 134 -11.59 7.20 -16.52
C THR A 134 -10.54 7.87 -15.64
N LYS A 135 -10.47 9.21 -15.68
CA LYS A 135 -9.54 9.98 -14.85
C LYS A 135 -9.78 9.78 -13.34
N GLN A 136 -11.04 9.74 -12.92
CA GLN A 136 -11.40 9.51 -11.53
C GLN A 136 -10.95 8.12 -11.07
N SER A 137 -11.14 7.08 -11.88
CA SER A 137 -10.68 5.72 -11.56
C SER A 137 -9.17 5.65 -11.39
N GLU A 138 -8.39 6.34 -12.23
CA GLU A 138 -6.94 6.43 -12.09
C GLU A 138 -6.54 7.16 -10.81
N MET A 139 -7.21 8.27 -10.49
CA MET A 139 -6.97 9.02 -9.26
C MET A 139 -7.29 8.18 -8.02
N ASP A 140 -8.37 7.41 -8.05
CA ASP A 140 -8.80 6.54 -6.95
C ASP A 140 -7.82 5.37 -6.75
N ALA A 141 -7.34 4.75 -7.82
CA ALA A 141 -6.26 3.76 -7.77
C ALA A 141 -5.04 4.31 -7.02
N ILE A 142 -4.60 5.52 -7.38
CA ILE A 142 -3.37 6.12 -6.84
C ILE A 142 -3.57 6.60 -5.40
N ARG A 143 -4.71 7.23 -5.10
CA ARG A 143 -4.95 7.87 -3.79
C ARG A 143 -5.43 6.89 -2.75
N PHE A 144 -6.19 5.87 -3.14
CA PHE A 144 -6.74 4.88 -2.22
C PHE A 144 -6.02 3.55 -2.33
N SER A 145 -6.08 2.87 -3.50
CA SER A 145 -5.60 1.49 -3.60
C SER A 145 -4.09 1.37 -3.38
N GLU A 146 -3.28 2.23 -4.00
CA GLU A 146 -1.82 2.25 -3.76
C GLU A 146 -1.48 2.61 -2.31
N CYS A 147 -2.12 3.65 -1.75
CA CYS A 147 -1.87 4.07 -0.37
C CYS A 147 -2.25 2.99 0.64
N LEU A 148 -3.41 2.35 0.48
CA LEU A 148 -3.86 1.26 1.35
C LEU A 148 -2.94 0.04 1.24
N SER A 149 -2.50 -0.31 0.03
CA SER A 149 -1.52 -1.37 -0.19
C SER A 149 -0.21 -1.12 0.55
N GLU A 150 0.25 0.13 0.59
CA GLU A 150 1.43 0.51 1.36
C GLU A 150 1.23 0.42 2.88
N TYR A 151 0.04 0.78 3.39
CA TYR A 151 -0.27 0.63 4.81
C TYR A 151 -0.34 -0.85 5.21
N VAL A 152 -0.96 -1.70 4.38
CA VAL A 152 -0.95 -3.16 4.58
C VAL A 152 0.49 -3.69 4.63
N GLY A 153 1.37 -3.22 3.74
CA GLY A 153 2.78 -3.61 3.75
C GLY A 153 3.52 -3.16 5.03
N LEU A 154 3.26 -1.94 5.50
CA LEU A 154 3.85 -1.42 6.74
C LEU A 154 3.40 -2.23 7.96
N VAL A 155 2.10 -2.51 8.06
CA VAL A 155 1.54 -3.33 9.15
C VAL A 155 2.11 -4.75 9.09
N GLY A 156 2.27 -5.33 7.90
CA GLY A 156 2.99 -6.59 7.72
C GLY A 156 4.42 -6.56 8.28
N SER A 157 5.17 -5.48 8.02
CA SER A 157 6.53 -5.31 8.55
C SER A 157 6.55 -5.21 10.08
N VAL A 158 5.54 -4.58 10.69
CA VAL A 158 5.39 -4.54 12.16
C VAL A 158 5.11 -5.93 12.74
N LYS A 159 4.30 -6.74 12.06
CA LYS A 159 4.03 -8.13 12.47
C LYS A 159 5.30 -8.98 12.42
N GLU A 160 6.13 -8.82 11.40
CA GLU A 160 7.44 -9.47 11.31
C GLU A 160 8.37 -9.03 12.47
N LEU A 161 8.40 -7.74 12.80
CA LEU A 161 9.15 -7.24 13.96
C LEU A 161 8.68 -7.87 15.28
N PHE A 162 7.38 -8.05 15.45
CA PHE A 162 6.82 -8.71 16.63
C PHE A 162 7.23 -10.19 16.71
N ALA A 163 7.25 -10.89 15.57
CA ALA A 163 7.76 -12.26 15.51
C ALA A 163 9.26 -12.33 15.88
N GLU A 164 10.07 -11.41 15.37
CA GLU A 164 11.50 -11.32 15.73
C GLU A 164 11.71 -11.01 17.21
N ARG A 165 10.90 -10.14 17.80
CA ARG A 165 10.94 -9.88 19.25
C ARG A 165 10.74 -11.17 20.06
N VAL A 166 9.72 -11.97 19.71
CA VAL A 166 9.46 -13.26 20.38
C VAL A 166 10.66 -14.21 20.25
N ARG A 167 11.28 -14.28 19.06
CA ARG A 167 12.46 -15.11 18.81
C ARG A 167 13.67 -14.69 19.66
N VAL A 168 13.94 -13.39 19.74
CA VAL A 168 15.03 -12.84 20.56
C VAL A 168 14.78 -13.10 22.04
N TRP A 169 13.54 -12.95 22.49
CA TRP A 169 13.16 -13.24 23.87
C TRP A 169 13.38 -14.72 24.23
N GLN A 170 12.93 -15.66 23.39
CA GLN A 170 13.17 -17.09 23.61
C GLN A 170 14.68 -17.42 23.68
N THR A 171 15.47 -16.76 22.85
CA THR A 171 16.94 -16.89 22.84
C THR A 171 17.54 -16.39 24.17
N TRP A 172 17.09 -15.23 24.64
CA TRP A 172 17.50 -14.66 25.93
C TRP A 172 17.11 -15.57 27.10
N GLN A 173 15.89 -16.09 27.13
CA GLN A 173 15.40 -16.97 28.19
C GLN A 173 16.24 -18.27 28.25
N THR A 174 16.57 -18.85 27.10
CA THR A 174 17.45 -20.02 27.00
C THR A 174 18.85 -19.71 27.55
N ALA A 175 19.43 -18.55 27.20
CA ALA A 175 20.72 -18.13 27.72
C ALA A 175 20.69 -17.92 29.24
N GLN A 176 19.60 -17.36 29.78
CA GLN A 176 19.40 -17.16 31.22
C GLN A 176 19.32 -18.48 31.99
N GLN A 177 18.57 -19.47 31.47
CA GLN A 177 18.50 -20.81 32.06
C GLN A 177 19.85 -21.51 32.05
N ASN A 178 20.59 -21.40 30.94
CA ASN A 178 21.94 -21.95 30.83
C ASN A 178 22.91 -21.31 31.84
N LEU A 179 22.82 -20.00 32.05
CA LEU A 179 23.59 -19.29 33.06
C LEU A 179 23.24 -19.78 34.48
N ALA A 180 21.96 -19.95 34.79
CA ALA A 180 21.50 -20.45 36.08
C ALA A 180 22.07 -21.86 36.36
N ARG A 181 21.96 -22.79 35.40
CA ARG A 181 22.52 -24.15 35.51
C ARG A 181 24.03 -24.14 35.75
N LYS A 182 24.79 -23.31 35.03
CA LYS A 182 26.25 -23.19 35.23
C LYS A 182 26.61 -22.62 36.61
N ARG A 183 25.82 -21.68 37.14
CA ARG A 183 26.00 -21.15 38.50
C ARG A 183 25.76 -22.22 39.57
N GLU A 184 24.71 -23.02 39.41
CA GLU A 184 24.41 -24.14 40.32
C GLU A 184 25.51 -25.22 40.31
N GLN A 185 26.05 -25.55 39.14
CA GLN A 185 27.15 -26.52 39.01
C GLN A 185 28.43 -26.04 39.70
N LYS A 186 28.69 -24.72 39.73
CA LYS A 186 29.86 -24.14 40.41
C LYS A 186 29.67 -24.01 41.93
N ALA A 187 28.42 -24.02 42.39
CA ALA A 187 28.08 -23.95 43.82
C ALA A 187 28.06 -25.33 44.51
N ARG A 188 28.22 -26.41 43.74
CA ARG A 188 28.42 -27.78 44.20
C ARG A 188 29.90 -28.14 44.16
#